data_AF-A0A7W0R3R3-F1
#
_entry.id   AF-A0A7W0R3R3-F1
#
_cell.length_a   1.000
_cell.length_b   1.000
_cell.length_c   1.000
_cell.angle_alpha   90.00
_cell.angle_beta   90.00
_cell.angle_gamma   90.00
#
_symmetry.space_group_name_H-M   'P 1'
#
loop_
_entity.id
_entity.type
_entity.pdbx_description
1 polymer ?
#
loop_
_entity_poly.entity_id
_entity_poly.type
_entity_poly.pdbx_seq_one_letter_code
_entity_poly.pdbx_strand_id
1 'polypeptide(L)'
;MVTKHVGSGKVRELFEIEAERLLLVATDRISAYDVVLPQVIPNKGRILTGLSAYWLEHFSDVPNHLISYRAGYLPDVGMGDLRGRAMLVRKADPLPVEFVVRGYLSGSGWRE
;
A
#
# COMPACT_ATOMS: atom_id res chain seq x y z
N MET A 1 6.39 10.00 -16.33
CA MET A 1 5.57 11.14 -15.84
C MET A 1 4.36 10.60 -15.10
N VAL A 2 3.78 11.33 -14.13
CA VAL A 2 2.51 10.92 -13.52
C VAL A 2 1.41 11.05 -14.57
N THR A 3 0.70 9.96 -14.83
CA THR A 3 -0.29 9.92 -15.89
C THR A 3 -1.68 10.22 -15.36
N LYS A 4 -2.03 9.71 -14.17
CA LYS A 4 -3.38 9.81 -13.62
C LYS A 4 -3.46 9.50 -12.12
N HIS A 5 -4.32 10.18 -11.38
CA HIS A 5 -4.81 9.69 -10.07
C HIS A 5 -5.88 8.63 -10.31
N VAL A 6 -5.61 7.39 -9.90
CA VAL A 6 -6.45 6.22 -10.20
C VAL A 6 -7.61 6.12 -9.22
N GLY A 7 -7.35 6.40 -7.94
CA GLY A 7 -8.39 6.35 -6.93
C GLY A 7 -7.88 6.49 -5.50
N SER A 8 -8.84 6.73 -4.62
CA SER A 8 -8.65 6.86 -3.18
C SER A 8 -9.31 5.68 -2.46
N GLY A 9 -8.51 4.80 -1.88
CA GLY A 9 -8.99 3.76 -0.98
C GLY A 9 -9.11 4.27 0.46
N LYS A 10 -9.59 3.42 1.38
CA LYS A 10 -9.74 3.76 2.81
C LYS A 10 -8.46 4.35 3.41
N VAL A 11 -7.30 3.80 3.05
CA VAL A 11 -6.00 4.16 3.64
C VAL A 11 -4.87 4.44 2.63
N ARG A 12 -5.13 4.31 1.33
CA ARG A 12 -4.12 4.47 0.26
C ARG A 12 -4.63 5.35 -0.87
N GLU A 13 -3.76 6.17 -1.42
CA GLU A 13 -3.95 6.83 -2.72
C GLU A 13 -3.16 6.08 -3.79
N LEU A 14 -3.76 5.91 -4.97
CA LEU A 14 -3.13 5.23 -6.12
C LEU A 14 -2.93 6.23 -7.27
N PHE A 15 -1.71 6.28 -7.78
CA PHE A 15 -1.37 7.04 -8.99
C PHE A 15 -0.81 6.11 -10.04
N GLU A 16 -1.21 6.29 -11.29
CA GLU A 16 -0.64 5.63 -12.45
C GLU A 16 0.58 6.41 -12.91
N ILE A 17 1.70 5.69 -13.03
CA ILE A 17 3.01 6.22 -13.42
C ILE A 17 3.38 5.51 -14.71
N GLU A 18 3.13 6.16 -15.85
CA GLU A 18 3.16 5.48 -17.15
C GLU A 18 2.16 4.29 -17.18
N ALA A 19 2.10 3.53 -18.28
CA ALA A 19 1.05 2.52 -18.45
C ALA A 19 1.17 1.30 -17.50
N GLU A 20 2.37 1.01 -17.00
CA GLU A 20 2.70 -0.28 -16.38
C GLU A 20 3.09 -0.19 -14.89
N ARG A 21 3.09 1.01 -14.30
CA ARG A 21 3.51 1.20 -12.91
C ARG A 21 2.48 1.97 -12.12
N LEU A 22 2.44 1.70 -10.82
CA LEU A 22 1.62 2.42 -9.87
C LEU A 22 2.50 2.99 -8.76
N LEU A 23 2.17 4.20 -8.31
CA LEU A 23 2.63 4.71 -7.03
C LEU A 23 1.53 4.47 -6.00
N LEU A 24 1.85 3.65 -4.99
CA LEU A 24 0.99 3.44 -3.83
C LEU A 24 1.43 4.39 -2.73
N VAL A 25 0.56 5.31 -2.30
CA VAL A 25 0.84 6.25 -1.19
C VAL A 25 -0.01 5.86 0.01
N ALA A 26 0.64 5.39 1.08
CA ALA A 26 -0.02 5.08 2.34
C ALA A 26 -0.31 6.37 3.12
N THR A 27 -1.59 6.59 3.42
CA THR A 27 -2.05 7.72 4.23
C THR A 27 -2.02 7.39 5.73
N ASP A 28 -2.14 8.43 6.54
CA ASP A 28 -2.31 8.30 7.99
C ASP A 28 -3.78 8.04 8.39
N ARG A 29 -4.70 7.94 7.43
CA ARG A 29 -6.11 7.54 7.65
C ARG A 29 -6.18 6.12 8.17
N ILE A 30 -7.12 5.87 9.07
CA ILE A 30 -7.43 4.55 9.65
C ILE A 30 -8.92 4.26 9.46
N SER A 31 -9.28 2.99 9.32
CA SER A 31 -10.67 2.56 9.21
C SER A 31 -10.98 1.44 10.18
N ALA A 32 -12.20 1.44 10.69
CA ALA A 32 -12.78 0.36 11.50
C ALA A 32 -14.24 0.15 11.07
N TYR A 33 -14.69 -1.10 11.05
CA TYR A 33 -16.05 -1.46 10.58
C TYR A 33 -16.39 -0.82 9.23
N ASP A 34 -15.46 -0.90 8.29
CA ASP A 34 -15.55 -0.33 6.93
C ASP A 34 -15.72 1.19 6.82
N VAL A 35 -15.60 1.92 7.92
CA VAL A 35 -15.68 3.39 7.96
C VAL A 35 -14.30 4.00 8.20
N VAL A 36 -13.94 5.01 7.42
CA VAL A 36 -12.72 5.83 7.67
C VAL A 36 -13.00 6.76 8.85
N LEU A 37 -12.13 6.72 9.86
CA LEU A 37 -12.28 7.54 11.06
C LEU A 37 -11.86 8.99 10.78
N PRO A 38 -12.45 9.98 11.48
CA PRO A 38 -12.11 11.39 11.28
C PRO A 38 -10.71 11.74 11.79
N GLN A 39 -10.19 11.03 12.80
CA GLN A 39 -8.83 11.20 13.29
C GLN A 39 -7.83 10.36 12.49
N VAL A 40 -6.67 10.95 12.22
CA VAL A 40 -5.52 10.25 11.63
C VAL A 40 -4.60 9.71 12.72
N ILE A 41 -3.79 8.70 12.36
CA ILE A 41 -2.67 8.23 13.19
C ILE A 41 -1.37 8.73 12.55
N PRO A 42 -0.71 9.77 13.12
CA PRO A 42 0.48 10.35 12.53
C PRO A 42 1.56 9.30 12.26
N ASN A 43 2.18 9.38 11.08
CA ASN A 43 3.23 8.47 10.61
C ASN A 43 2.83 7.01 10.40
N LYS A 44 1.56 6.63 10.58
CA LYS A 44 1.09 5.27 10.28
C LYS A 44 1.45 4.86 8.84
N GLY A 45 1.23 5.75 7.88
CA GLY A 45 1.58 5.49 6.48
C GLY A 45 3.07 5.20 6.28
N ARG A 46 3.94 5.87 7.04
CA ARG A 46 5.38 5.63 6.99
C ARG A 46 5.77 4.25 7.56
N ILE A 47 5.22 3.93 8.73
CA ILE A 47 5.48 2.65 9.41
C ILE A 47 4.99 1.48 8.57
N LEU A 48 3.77 1.54 8.05
CA LEU A 48 3.17 0.43 7.29
C LEU A 48 3.84 0.21 5.92
N THR A 49 4.28 1.28 5.26
CA THR A 49 5.07 1.17 4.03
C THR A 49 6.43 0.52 4.30
N GLY A 50 7.11 0.91 5.38
CA GLY A 50 8.36 0.27 5.79
C GLY A 50 8.20 -1.21 6.14
N LEU A 51 7.14 -1.57 6.87
CA LEU A 51 6.83 -2.95 7.20
C LEU A 51 6.55 -3.79 5.94
N SER A 52 5.79 -3.23 5.00
CA SER A 52 5.51 -3.91 3.72
C SER A 52 6.78 -4.10 2.91
N ALA A 53 7.63 -3.08 2.81
CA ALA A 53 8.92 -3.16 2.13
C ALA A 53 9.83 -4.25 2.73
N TYR A 54 9.92 -4.31 4.07
CA TYR A 54 10.69 -5.36 4.76
C TYR A 54 10.24 -6.76 4.34
N TRP A 55 8.94 -7.05 4.35
CA TRP A 55 8.45 -8.39 3.98
C TRP A 55 8.64 -8.71 2.49
N LEU A 56 8.46 -7.72 1.61
CA LEU A 56 8.69 -7.89 0.17
C LEU A 56 10.17 -8.13 -0.16
N GLU A 57 11.09 -7.54 0.60
CA GLU A 57 12.54 -7.79 0.48
C GLU A 57 12.93 -9.14 1.10
N HIS A 58 12.36 -9.47 2.27
CA HIS A 58 12.64 -10.72 2.98
C HIS A 58 12.27 -11.96 2.14
N PHE A 59 11.13 -11.90 1.43
CA PHE A 59 10.67 -12.95 0.51
C PHE A 59 10.92 -12.57 -0.95
N SER A 60 12.09 -12.01 -1.26
CA SER A 60 12.43 -11.55 -2.61
C SER A 60 12.62 -12.68 -3.64
N ASP A 61 12.75 -13.92 -3.18
CA ASP A 61 12.70 -15.14 -3.99
C ASP A 61 11.29 -15.44 -4.55
N VAL A 62 10.25 -14.90 -3.91
CA VAL A 62 8.88 -14.94 -4.41
C VAL A 62 8.61 -13.69 -5.27
N PRO A 63 8.16 -13.85 -6.53
CA PRO A 63 7.82 -12.72 -7.39
C PRO A 63 6.80 -11.81 -6.73
N ASN A 64 7.15 -10.53 -6.60
CA ASN A 64 6.28 -9.51 -6.03
C ASN A 64 6.27 -8.25 -6.90
N HIS A 65 5.43 -7.27 -6.56
CA HIS A 65 5.24 -6.08 -7.40
C HIS A 65 6.23 -4.94 -7.13
N LEU A 66 7.12 -5.04 -6.13
CA LEU A 66 7.95 -3.90 -5.69
C LEU A 66 8.96 -3.51 -6.78
N ILE A 67 9.02 -2.22 -7.09
CA ILE A 67 10.09 -1.62 -7.91
C ILE A 67 11.03 -0.83 -7.00
N SER A 68 10.50 0.08 -6.18
CA SER A 68 11.29 0.85 -5.20
C SER A 68 10.40 1.54 -4.18
N TYR A 69 10.88 1.71 -2.94
CA TYR A 69 10.29 2.57 -1.91
C TYR A 69 11.25 3.68 -1.47
N ARG A 70 12.41 3.79 -2.13
CA ARG A 70 13.46 4.76 -1.81
C ARG A 70 13.09 6.11 -2.41
N ALA A 71 13.13 7.16 -1.60
CA ALA A 71 12.63 8.50 -1.97
C ALA A 71 13.17 9.02 -3.31
N GLY A 72 14.44 8.77 -3.65
CA GLY A 72 15.03 9.23 -4.92
C GLY A 72 14.47 8.57 -6.19
N TYR A 73 13.67 7.51 -6.06
CA TYR A 73 13.04 6.80 -7.18
C TYR A 73 11.53 7.04 -7.24
N LEU A 74 10.96 7.81 -6.31
CA LEU A 74 9.53 8.05 -6.25
C LEU A 74 9.18 9.25 -7.14
N PRO A 75 8.22 9.11 -8.08
CA PRO A 75 7.75 10.21 -8.88
C PRO A 75 7.03 11.23 -8.00
N ASP A 76 7.21 12.51 -8.32
CA ASP A 76 6.44 13.59 -7.69
C ASP A 76 5.01 13.58 -8.22
N VAL A 77 4.05 13.37 -7.31
CA VAL A 77 2.60 13.36 -7.56
C VAL A 77 1.90 14.56 -6.90
N GLY A 78 2.63 15.57 -6.44
CA GLY A 78 2.05 16.76 -5.80
C GLY A 78 1.48 16.52 -4.40
N MET A 79 1.86 15.41 -3.73
CA MET A 79 1.39 15.04 -2.39
C MET A 79 2.36 15.41 -1.25
N GLY A 80 3.41 16.19 -1.55
CA GLY A 80 4.43 16.56 -0.57
C GLY A 80 5.41 15.42 -0.25
N ASP A 81 5.88 15.32 0.99
CA ASP A 81 6.91 14.36 1.37
C ASP A 81 6.41 12.90 1.33
N LEU A 82 6.85 12.18 0.30
CA LEU A 82 6.57 10.76 0.10
C LEU A 82 7.53 9.83 0.87
N ARG A 83 8.57 10.36 1.51
CA ARG A 83 9.63 9.56 2.12
C ARG A 83 9.06 8.55 3.12
N GLY A 84 9.32 7.28 2.84
CA GLY A 84 8.92 6.17 3.69
C GLY A 84 7.41 5.87 3.68
N ARG A 85 6.56 6.63 2.98
CA ARG A 85 5.11 6.38 2.92
C ARG A 85 4.60 5.97 1.54
N ALA A 86 5.45 5.93 0.53
CA ALA A 86 5.06 5.47 -0.79
C ALA A 86 6.01 4.41 -1.35
N MET A 87 5.47 3.60 -2.26
CA MET A 87 6.21 2.60 -3.02
C MET A 87 5.77 2.64 -4.49
N LEU A 88 6.76 2.62 -5.38
CA LEU A 88 6.58 2.40 -6.80
C LEU A 88 6.52 0.90 -7.03
N VAL A 89 5.47 0.44 -7.72
CA VAL A 89 5.20 -0.97 -7.97
C VAL A 89 4.84 -1.21 -9.43
N ARG A 90 5.02 -2.45 -9.90
CA ARG A 90 4.46 -2.93 -11.16
C ARG A 90 2.94 -3.00 -11.02
N LYS A 91 2.23 -2.52 -12.04
CA LYS A 91 0.79 -2.73 -12.18
C LYS A 91 0.53 -4.23 -12.40
N ALA A 92 -0.47 -4.76 -11.72
CA ALA A 92 -0.87 -6.16 -11.82
C ALA A 92 -2.38 -6.23 -12.03
N ASP A 93 -2.85 -7.33 -12.61
CA ASP A 93 -4.27 -7.69 -12.67
C ASP A 93 -4.59 -8.57 -11.46
N PRO A 94 -5.23 -8.04 -10.39
CA PRO A 94 -5.43 -8.79 -9.15
C PRO A 94 -6.52 -9.85 -9.34
N LEU A 95 -6.26 -11.05 -8.82
CA LEU A 95 -7.32 -12.06 -8.68
C LEU A 95 -8.40 -11.54 -7.72
N PRO A 96 -9.70 -11.72 -8.01
CA PRO A 96 -10.79 -11.20 -7.18
C PRO A 96 -11.06 -12.10 -5.95
N VAL A 97 -10.00 -12.47 -5.23
CA VAL A 97 -10.03 -13.33 -4.04
C VAL A 97 -9.06 -12.82 -2.98
N GLU A 98 -9.41 -13.00 -1.70
CA GLU A 98 -8.53 -12.69 -0.57
C GLU A 98 -7.83 -13.96 -0.08
N PHE A 99 -6.50 -13.99 -0.15
CA PHE A 99 -5.70 -15.10 0.38
C PHE A 99 -5.43 -14.90 1.88
N VAL A 100 -6.17 -15.62 2.72
CA VAL A 100 -6.08 -15.51 4.19
C VAL A 100 -5.47 -16.79 4.78
N VAL A 101 -4.38 -16.67 5.53
CA VAL A 101 -3.73 -17.77 6.27
C VAL A 101 -3.94 -17.58 7.77
N ARG A 102 -4.33 -18.65 8.48
CA ARG A 102 -4.61 -18.62 9.93
C ARG A 102 -3.71 -19.62 10.67
N GLY A 103 -2.79 -19.11 11.49
CA GLY A 103 -2.01 -19.95 12.43
C GLY A 103 -2.71 -20.18 13.78
N TYR A 104 -3.71 -19.35 14.10
CA TYR A 104 -4.51 -19.42 15.32
C TYR A 104 -5.97 -19.08 15.00
N LEU A 105 -6.91 -19.63 15.77
CA LEU A 105 -8.33 -19.31 15.65
C LEU A 105 -8.64 -17.99 16.37
N SER A 106 -9.19 -17.04 15.62
CA SER A 106 -9.64 -15.73 16.13
C SER A 106 -10.54 -15.04 15.08
N GLY A 107 -11.24 -13.99 15.49
CA GLY A 107 -12.09 -13.17 14.63
C GLY A 107 -13.24 -13.97 14.01
N SER A 108 -13.53 -13.76 12.72
CA SER A 108 -14.59 -14.49 12.00
C SER A 108 -14.39 -16.00 12.02
N GLY A 109 -13.14 -16.46 11.87
CA GLY A 109 -12.83 -17.89 11.87
C GLY A 109 -12.95 -18.59 13.23
N TRP A 110 -13.22 -17.86 14.32
CA TRP A 110 -13.63 -18.45 15.60
C TRP A 110 -15.15 -18.47 15.78
N ARG A 111 -15.87 -17.56 15.11
CA ARG A 111 -17.32 -17.39 15.26
C ARG A 111 -18.11 -18.38 14.39
N GLU A 112 -17.58 -18.70 13.22
CA GLU A 112 -18.13 -19.69 12.27
C GLU A 112 -17.92 -21.12 12.76
#